data_AF-A0A1S3K9Q2-F1
#
_entry.id   AF-A0A1S3K9Q2-F1
#
_cell.length_a   1.000
_cell.length_b   1.000
_cell.length_c   1.000
_cell.angle_alpha   90.00
_cell.angle_beta   90.00
_cell.angle_gamma   90.00
#
_symmetry.space_group_name_H-M   'P 1'
#
loop_
_entity.id
_entity.type
_entity.pdbx_description
1 polymer ?
#
loop_
_entity_poly.entity_id
_entity_poly.type
_entity_poly.pdbx_seq_one_letter_code
_entity_poly.pdbx_strand_id
1 'polypeptide(L)'
;MSTQKTSAFSTHLSTFFENFGGSYPPRPVFHDWPACFKIYQDVCLEMPEKLHTLNSPEEFRKWMTVKLNDVNLSEVDVAITAQRGARWSPVLAGYLGCLAYLAHAYRWGTVPTTSRERERTTLQFPACLWEPFKKVNDYFGLPYRGNHFSLMACNALYDENGAPVDMKFNWNYDPEIASQENNFKLLMVKAECETPHILSALGRYLDLLEMFSVSGAVDVDDIEERMIEEVYVAKRHLAAALMLVNKNMHENFISRKIFAPHVQGMIAWGIDSDIGSSASENLIFQAINVFCNMEGGSEMSRFGKRTRGNIPENSRALLKSFEESTERDLFPTEKLRKAKADVITVYYSFILGHARKVPEYIAESHMTASGFLKEDLVCRFKRQMKERCDEVSSARNKALGRSSDASFESEDVGNSLWSWSKAAFQWGKEVLTSHYRLMIVLILSS
;
A
#
# COMPACT_ATOMS: atom_id res chain seq x y z
N MET A 1 -40.63 -10.89 -0.75
CA MET A 1 -39.23 -10.86 -0.28
C MET A 1 -38.34 -11.09 -1.49
N SER A 2 -37.83 -10.00 -2.07
CA SER A 2 -36.83 -10.06 -3.14
C SER A 2 -35.49 -10.39 -2.48
N THR A 3 -34.91 -11.55 -2.77
CA THR A 3 -33.54 -11.87 -2.37
C THR A 3 -32.60 -10.90 -3.07
N GLN A 4 -32.04 -9.97 -2.30
CA GLN A 4 -31.02 -9.03 -2.72
C GLN A 4 -29.83 -9.82 -3.30
N LYS A 5 -29.63 -9.74 -4.61
CA LYS A 5 -28.53 -10.44 -5.29
C LYS A 5 -27.26 -9.66 -4.98
N THR A 6 -26.33 -10.27 -4.26
CA THR A 6 -25.00 -9.70 -4.03
C THR A 6 -24.23 -9.64 -5.34
N SER A 7 -23.52 -8.55 -5.57
CA SER A 7 -22.63 -8.37 -6.71
C SER A 7 -21.55 -9.45 -6.73
N ALA A 8 -21.02 -9.71 -7.92
CA ALA A 8 -19.91 -10.62 -8.10
C ALA A 8 -18.72 -10.20 -7.20
N PHE A 9 -18.41 -8.90 -7.14
CA PHE A 9 -17.30 -8.40 -6.33
C PHE A 9 -17.47 -8.64 -4.81
N SER A 10 -18.64 -8.37 -4.23
CA SER A 10 -18.87 -8.62 -2.79
C SER A 10 -18.68 -10.09 -2.42
N THR A 11 -19.04 -11.01 -3.32
CA THR A 11 -18.80 -12.45 -3.15
C THR A 11 -17.30 -12.79 -3.20
N HIS A 12 -16.56 -12.18 -4.13
CA HIS A 12 -15.10 -12.35 -4.23
C HIS A 12 -14.36 -11.72 -3.05
N LEU A 13 -14.92 -10.69 -2.42
CA LEU A 13 -14.31 -10.01 -1.27
C LEU A 13 -14.25 -10.91 -0.02
N SER A 14 -15.31 -11.67 0.28
CA SER A 14 -15.26 -12.67 1.38
C SER A 14 -14.19 -13.73 1.13
N THR A 15 -14.18 -14.25 -0.10
CA THR A 15 -13.19 -15.23 -0.59
C THR A 15 -11.77 -14.66 -0.49
N PHE A 16 -11.57 -13.39 -0.79
CA PHE A 16 -10.30 -12.70 -0.65
C PHE A 16 -9.82 -12.66 0.81
N PHE A 17 -10.67 -12.27 1.76
CA PHE A 17 -10.26 -12.24 3.17
C PHE A 17 -9.95 -13.64 3.69
N GLU A 18 -10.75 -14.65 3.35
CA GLU A 18 -10.48 -16.06 3.70
C GLU A 18 -9.13 -16.55 3.15
N ASN A 19 -8.77 -16.13 1.94
CA ASN A 19 -7.46 -16.40 1.32
C ASN A 19 -6.27 -15.77 2.09
N PHE A 20 -6.53 -14.84 3.01
CA PHE A 20 -5.54 -14.20 3.87
C PHE A 20 -5.78 -14.46 5.37
N GLY A 21 -6.51 -15.53 5.71
CA GLY A 21 -6.76 -15.91 7.10
C GLY A 21 -7.78 -15.03 7.82
N GLY A 22 -8.69 -14.41 7.07
CA GLY A 22 -9.80 -13.61 7.58
C GLY A 22 -9.50 -12.12 7.77
N SER A 23 -8.30 -11.65 7.45
CA SER A 23 -7.94 -10.23 7.59
C SER A 23 -6.94 -9.78 6.52
N TYR A 24 -6.88 -8.47 6.27
CA TYR A 24 -5.88 -7.84 5.40
C TYR A 24 -5.38 -6.53 6.04
N PRO A 25 -4.06 -6.20 5.99
CA PRO A 25 -2.97 -7.05 5.51
C PRO A 25 -2.89 -8.36 6.32
N PRO A 26 -2.39 -9.44 5.72
CA PRO A 26 -2.30 -10.70 6.42
C PRO A 26 -1.37 -10.62 7.63
N ARG A 27 -1.61 -11.50 8.60
CA ARG A 27 -0.84 -11.57 9.84
C ARG A 27 0.20 -12.69 9.76
N PRO A 28 1.49 -12.38 9.52
CA PRO A 28 2.55 -13.37 9.55
C PRO A 28 2.79 -13.86 10.99
N VAL A 29 3.30 -15.09 11.10
CA VAL A 29 3.76 -15.67 12.37
C VAL A 29 5.26 -15.88 12.30
N PHE A 30 5.97 -15.54 13.38
CA PHE A 30 7.43 -15.65 13.49
C PHE A 30 7.90 -16.59 14.61
N HIS A 31 6.98 -17.38 15.16
CA HIS A 31 7.23 -18.42 16.16
C HIS A 31 6.75 -19.78 15.61
N ASP A 32 7.11 -20.87 16.27
CA ASP A 32 6.69 -22.24 15.92
C ASP A 32 6.98 -22.64 14.46
N TRP A 33 8.03 -22.04 13.88
CA TRP A 33 8.49 -22.42 12.55
C TRP A 33 9.05 -23.85 12.56
N PRO A 34 8.87 -24.61 11.46
CA PRO A 34 9.63 -25.83 11.21
C PRO A 34 11.11 -25.61 11.49
N ALA A 35 11.78 -26.58 12.11
CA ALA A 35 13.17 -26.43 12.55
C ALA A 35 14.10 -26.02 11.38
N CYS A 36 13.87 -26.54 10.18
CA CYS A 36 14.62 -26.21 8.97
C CYS A 36 14.49 -24.74 8.51
N PHE A 37 13.47 -23.99 8.97
CA PHE A 37 13.34 -22.56 8.67
C PHE A 37 14.10 -21.67 9.66
N LYS A 38 14.41 -22.18 10.87
CA LYS A 38 15.01 -21.37 11.95
C LYS A 38 16.35 -20.76 11.56
N ILE A 39 17.18 -21.51 10.82
CA ILE A 39 18.47 -21.02 10.34
C ILE A 39 18.35 -19.73 9.50
N TYR A 40 17.29 -19.58 8.70
CA TYR A 40 17.07 -18.34 7.95
C TYR A 40 16.72 -17.18 8.88
N GLN A 41 15.90 -17.43 9.89
CA GLN A 41 15.54 -16.42 10.88
C GLN A 41 16.77 -15.95 11.65
N ASP A 42 17.62 -16.88 12.10
CA ASP A 42 18.86 -16.58 12.83
C ASP A 42 19.81 -15.76 11.96
N VAL A 43 20.01 -16.16 10.70
CA VAL A 43 20.84 -15.40 9.73
C VAL A 43 20.25 -14.02 9.46
N CYS A 44 18.92 -13.89 9.36
CA CYS A 44 18.27 -12.61 9.12
C CYS A 44 18.37 -11.66 10.33
N LEU A 45 18.40 -12.19 11.55
CA LEU A 45 18.64 -11.41 12.76
C LEU A 45 20.10 -10.99 12.93
N GLU A 46 21.07 -11.82 12.51
CA GLU A 46 22.51 -11.50 12.51
C GLU A 46 22.89 -10.54 11.36
N MET A 47 22.12 -10.54 10.26
CA MET A 47 22.39 -9.84 9.01
C MET A 47 22.71 -8.34 9.16
N PRO A 48 21.99 -7.52 9.93
CA PRO A 48 22.27 -6.08 10.01
C PRO A 48 23.70 -5.80 10.48
N GLU A 49 24.13 -6.49 11.53
CA GLU A 49 25.50 -6.36 12.06
C GLU A 49 26.54 -6.73 10.99
N LYS A 50 26.27 -7.76 10.20
CA LYS A 50 27.21 -8.22 9.16
C LYS A 50 27.25 -7.32 7.93
N LEU A 51 26.11 -6.74 7.54
CA LEU A 51 26.08 -5.67 6.53
C LEU A 51 26.94 -4.48 6.96
N HIS A 52 26.86 -4.12 8.25
CA HIS A 52 27.62 -3.01 8.81
C HIS A 52 29.12 -3.31 8.96
N THR A 53 29.48 -4.46 9.54
CA THR A 53 30.87 -4.80 9.91
C THR A 53 31.71 -5.28 8.74
N LEU A 54 31.14 -6.08 7.82
CA LEU A 54 31.87 -6.55 6.65
C LEU A 54 32.01 -5.45 5.60
N ASN A 55 30.96 -4.64 5.42
CA ASN A 55 30.90 -3.50 4.50
C ASN A 55 31.51 -3.78 3.11
N SER A 56 31.34 -5.01 2.63
CA SER A 56 31.85 -5.51 1.36
C SER A 56 30.81 -6.47 0.79
N PRO A 57 30.28 -6.22 -0.43
CA PRO A 57 29.32 -7.13 -1.04
C PRO A 57 29.86 -8.56 -1.20
N GLU A 58 31.15 -8.71 -1.53
CA GLU A 58 31.80 -10.00 -1.70
C GLU A 58 31.90 -10.77 -0.37
N GLU A 59 32.42 -10.15 0.68
CA GLU A 59 32.56 -10.80 1.99
C GLU A 59 31.20 -11.09 2.62
N PHE A 60 30.21 -10.19 2.47
CA PHE A 60 28.86 -10.40 2.96
C PHE A 60 28.18 -11.61 2.29
N ARG A 61 28.27 -11.71 0.95
CA ARG A 61 27.72 -12.86 0.22
C ARG A 61 28.39 -14.17 0.60
N LYS A 62 29.72 -14.15 0.80
CA LYS A 62 30.48 -15.30 1.28
C LYS A 62 30.00 -15.71 2.67
N TRP A 63 29.85 -14.77 3.61
CA TRP A 63 29.31 -15.04 4.95
C TRP A 63 27.92 -15.67 4.88
N MET A 64 26.98 -15.07 4.14
CA MET A 64 25.62 -15.59 4.06
C MET A 64 25.59 -16.99 3.42
N THR A 65 26.39 -17.22 2.38
CA THR A 65 26.50 -18.54 1.72
C THR A 65 27.01 -19.60 2.70
N VAL A 66 28.05 -19.28 3.48
CA VAL A 66 28.58 -20.19 4.50
C VAL A 66 27.55 -20.47 5.59
N LYS A 67 26.82 -19.45 6.07
CA LYS A 67 25.79 -19.63 7.10
C LYS A 67 24.61 -20.46 6.61
N LEU A 68 24.26 -20.36 5.32
CA LEU A 68 23.15 -21.12 4.74
C LEU A 68 23.59 -22.46 4.13
N ASN A 69 24.87 -22.85 4.21
CA ASN A 69 25.33 -24.15 3.70
C ASN A 69 24.74 -25.34 4.48
N ASP A 70 24.41 -25.13 5.76
CA ASP A 70 23.86 -26.18 6.64
C ASP A 70 22.35 -26.39 6.45
N VAL A 71 21.72 -25.64 5.54
CA VAL A 71 20.30 -25.82 5.19
C VAL A 71 20.09 -27.17 4.51
N ASN A 72 19.26 -28.03 5.12
CA ASN A 72 18.70 -29.18 4.43
C ASN A 72 17.54 -28.75 3.50
N LEU A 73 17.85 -28.53 2.21
CA LEU A 73 16.86 -28.13 1.21
C LEU A 73 15.70 -29.12 1.04
N SER A 74 15.92 -30.42 1.28
CA SER A 74 14.86 -31.42 1.20
C SER A 74 13.85 -31.26 2.34
N GLU A 75 14.32 -30.99 3.56
CA GLU A 75 13.43 -30.71 4.69
C GLU A 75 12.68 -29.39 4.49
N VAL A 76 13.35 -28.37 3.98
CA VAL A 76 12.72 -27.08 3.64
C VAL A 76 11.60 -27.28 2.62
N ASP A 77 11.82 -28.10 1.58
CA ASP A 77 10.79 -28.39 0.59
C ASP A 77 9.57 -29.12 1.16
N VAL A 78 9.81 -30.14 1.99
CA VAL A 78 8.74 -30.84 2.71
C VAL A 78 7.97 -29.89 3.62
N ALA A 79 8.67 -29.02 4.35
CA ALA A 79 8.05 -28.03 5.23
C ALA A 79 7.22 -26.99 4.46
N ILE A 80 7.73 -26.46 3.35
CA ILE A 80 6.95 -25.56 2.48
C ILE A 80 5.70 -26.29 1.99
N THR A 81 5.85 -27.50 1.46
CA THR A 81 4.73 -28.29 0.91
C THR A 81 3.66 -28.58 1.96
N ALA A 82 4.07 -28.94 3.18
CA ALA A 82 3.14 -29.19 4.29
C ALA A 82 2.31 -27.94 4.65
N GLN A 83 2.91 -26.76 4.56
CA GLN A 83 2.21 -25.49 4.83
C GLN A 83 1.26 -25.07 3.70
N ARG A 84 1.47 -25.55 2.46
CA ARG A 84 0.60 -25.25 1.30
C ARG A 84 -0.75 -25.97 1.35
N GLY A 85 -0.92 -26.95 2.24
CA GLY A 85 -2.19 -27.68 2.40
C GLY A 85 -3.35 -26.79 2.89
N ALA A 86 -3.04 -25.62 3.46
CA ALA A 86 -4.02 -24.62 3.84
C ALA A 86 -4.16 -23.52 2.77
N ARG A 87 -5.37 -22.98 2.66
CA ARG A 87 -5.70 -21.83 1.80
C ARG A 87 -4.87 -20.58 2.12
N TRP A 88 -4.47 -20.45 3.38
CA TRP A 88 -3.59 -19.40 3.91
C TRP A 88 -2.59 -20.03 4.89
N SER A 89 -1.32 -19.62 4.83
CA SER A 89 -0.31 -19.99 5.83
C SER A 89 0.39 -18.75 6.39
N PRO A 90 0.15 -18.39 7.67
CA PRO A 90 0.83 -17.27 8.31
C PRO A 90 2.31 -17.56 8.55
N VAL A 91 2.69 -18.83 8.65
CA VAL A 91 4.10 -19.28 8.72
C VAL A 91 4.81 -19.01 7.40
N LEU A 92 4.21 -19.36 6.25
CA LEU A 92 4.80 -19.03 4.95
C LEU A 92 4.85 -17.54 4.68
N ALA A 93 3.91 -16.76 5.21
CA ALA A 93 3.96 -15.30 5.13
C ALA A 93 5.18 -14.73 5.89
N GLY A 94 5.37 -15.13 7.15
CA GLY A 94 6.56 -14.71 7.92
C GLY A 94 7.87 -15.19 7.29
N TYR A 95 7.87 -16.42 6.76
CA TYR A 95 9.03 -16.98 6.07
C TYR A 95 9.33 -16.25 4.75
N LEU A 96 8.31 -15.85 3.99
CA LEU A 96 8.46 -14.98 2.81
C LEU A 96 9.12 -13.65 3.19
N GLY A 97 8.68 -13.02 4.28
CA GLY A 97 9.29 -11.80 4.80
C GLY A 97 10.79 -12.00 5.07
N CYS A 98 11.14 -13.06 5.80
CA CYS A 98 12.53 -13.42 6.08
C CYS A 98 13.37 -13.62 4.81
N LEU A 99 12.88 -14.44 3.87
CA LEU A 99 13.59 -14.74 2.62
C LEU A 99 13.74 -13.49 1.74
N ALA A 100 12.74 -12.61 1.69
CA ALA A 100 12.81 -11.36 0.95
C ALA A 100 13.90 -10.43 1.50
N TYR A 101 14.04 -10.32 2.83
CA TYR A 101 15.11 -9.53 3.46
C TYR A 101 16.49 -10.09 3.15
N LEU A 102 16.66 -11.41 3.28
CA LEU A 102 17.91 -12.09 2.97
C LEU A 102 18.27 -11.95 1.48
N ALA A 103 17.30 -12.11 0.56
CA ALA A 103 17.52 -11.94 -0.86
C ALA A 103 17.93 -10.51 -1.22
N HIS A 104 17.28 -9.49 -0.64
CA HIS A 104 17.65 -8.09 -0.84
C HIS A 104 19.01 -7.76 -0.24
N ALA A 105 19.33 -8.29 0.94
CA ALA A 105 20.65 -8.11 1.53
C ALA A 105 21.75 -8.81 0.71
N TYR A 106 21.51 -10.02 0.20
CA TYR A 106 22.45 -10.72 -0.68
C TYR A 106 22.63 -9.97 -2.01
N ARG A 107 21.53 -9.41 -2.55
CA ARG A 107 21.54 -8.57 -3.75
C ARG A 107 22.48 -7.39 -3.60
N TRP A 108 22.32 -6.63 -2.53
CA TRP A 108 23.02 -5.36 -2.33
C TRP A 108 24.40 -5.55 -1.70
N GLY A 109 24.49 -6.44 -0.71
CA GLY A 109 25.72 -6.79 0.00
C GLY A 109 26.25 -5.73 0.97
N THR A 110 25.71 -4.50 0.93
CA THR A 110 26.04 -3.40 1.84
C THR A 110 24.81 -2.52 2.09
N VAL A 111 24.82 -1.80 3.21
CA VAL A 111 23.88 -0.71 3.51
C VAL A 111 24.70 0.48 4.02
N PRO A 112 24.71 1.63 3.33
CA PRO A 112 24.03 1.95 2.07
C PRO A 112 24.44 1.10 0.85
N THR A 113 23.61 1.11 -0.19
CA THR A 113 23.93 0.43 -1.46
C THR A 113 25.02 1.19 -2.25
N THR A 114 25.91 0.47 -2.93
CA THR A 114 26.98 1.11 -3.73
C THR A 114 26.56 1.35 -5.18
N SER A 115 27.18 2.33 -5.86
CA SER A 115 26.95 2.58 -7.30
C SER A 115 27.23 1.34 -8.15
N ARG A 116 28.33 0.63 -7.87
CA ARG A 116 28.71 -0.62 -8.55
C ARG A 116 27.62 -1.68 -8.46
N GLU A 117 27.03 -1.85 -7.27
CA GLU A 117 25.97 -2.84 -7.09
C GLU A 117 24.65 -2.42 -7.73
N ARG A 118 24.37 -1.11 -7.85
CA ARG A 118 23.20 -0.60 -8.60
C ARG A 118 23.30 -0.84 -10.10
N GLU A 119 24.50 -0.77 -10.66
CA GLU A 119 24.74 -1.01 -12.09
C GLU A 119 24.81 -2.50 -12.45
N ARG A 120 24.87 -3.39 -11.45
CA ARG A 120 24.89 -4.83 -11.65
C ARG A 120 23.56 -5.32 -12.21
N THR A 121 23.57 -5.96 -13.38
CA THR A 121 22.38 -6.55 -14.03
C THR A 121 22.28 -8.06 -13.86
N THR A 122 23.28 -8.72 -13.27
CA THR A 122 23.25 -10.17 -13.01
C THR A 122 23.90 -10.51 -11.68
N LEU A 123 23.29 -11.46 -10.96
CA LEU A 123 23.85 -12.01 -9.72
C LEU A 123 23.42 -13.47 -9.56
N GLN A 124 24.36 -14.33 -9.20
CA GLN A 124 24.06 -15.71 -8.84
C GLN A 124 23.77 -15.82 -7.35
N PHE A 125 22.55 -16.27 -7.02
CA PHE A 125 22.14 -16.55 -5.66
C PHE A 125 22.45 -18.01 -5.31
N PRO A 126 22.84 -18.32 -4.06
CA PRO A 126 23.05 -19.69 -3.64
C PRO A 126 21.70 -20.42 -3.58
N ALA A 127 21.68 -21.70 -3.98
CA ALA A 127 20.44 -22.48 -4.06
C ALA A 127 19.69 -22.57 -2.73
N CYS A 128 20.42 -22.61 -1.61
CA CYS A 128 19.85 -22.60 -0.26
C CYS A 128 19.01 -21.35 0.04
N LEU A 129 19.29 -20.20 -0.59
CA LEU A 129 18.46 -19.01 -0.48
C LEU A 129 17.42 -18.94 -1.60
N TRP A 130 17.83 -19.23 -2.83
CA TRP A 130 17.03 -18.95 -4.02
C TRP A 130 15.89 -19.93 -4.25
N GLU A 131 16.11 -21.23 -4.04
CA GLU A 131 15.08 -22.25 -4.28
C GLU A 131 13.88 -22.10 -3.33
N PRO A 132 14.06 -21.94 -2.01
CA PRO A 132 12.95 -21.67 -1.10
C PRO A 132 12.25 -20.36 -1.43
N PHE A 133 13.02 -19.31 -1.77
CA PHE A 133 12.44 -18.00 -2.10
C PHE A 133 11.53 -18.07 -3.33
N LYS A 134 11.93 -18.75 -4.40
CA LYS A 134 11.06 -18.98 -5.56
C LYS A 134 9.80 -19.74 -5.18
N LYS A 135 9.93 -20.88 -4.49
CA LYS A 135 8.79 -21.73 -4.11
C LYS A 135 7.76 -21.01 -3.24
N VAL A 136 8.22 -20.16 -2.30
CA VAL A 136 7.32 -19.38 -1.46
C VAL A 136 6.69 -18.23 -2.27
N ASN A 137 7.43 -17.56 -3.16
CA ASN A 137 6.82 -16.58 -4.07
C ASN A 137 5.77 -17.23 -4.98
N ASP A 138 6.01 -18.44 -5.51
CA ASP A 138 5.04 -19.19 -6.30
C ASP A 138 3.74 -19.45 -5.55
N TYR A 139 3.83 -19.76 -4.25
CA TYR A 139 2.64 -19.96 -3.41
C TYR A 139 1.75 -18.71 -3.33
N PHE A 140 2.34 -17.51 -3.33
CA PHE A 140 1.61 -16.24 -3.32
C PHE A 140 1.38 -15.66 -4.73
N GLY A 141 1.89 -16.32 -5.77
CA GLY A 141 1.90 -15.86 -7.15
C GLY A 141 2.68 -14.54 -7.34
N LEU A 142 3.81 -14.39 -6.65
CA LEU A 142 4.66 -13.19 -6.67
C LEU A 142 5.86 -13.36 -7.60
N PRO A 143 6.45 -12.27 -8.12
CA PRO A 143 7.72 -12.33 -8.84
C PRO A 143 8.86 -12.70 -7.88
N TYR A 144 9.98 -13.22 -8.41
CA TYR A 144 11.13 -13.67 -7.62
C TYR A 144 12.00 -12.51 -7.10
N ARG A 145 11.38 -11.57 -6.37
CA ARG A 145 12.01 -10.42 -5.70
C ARG A 145 11.15 -9.96 -4.53
N GLY A 146 11.73 -9.16 -3.63
CA GLY A 146 10.93 -8.45 -2.64
C GLY A 146 10.01 -7.42 -3.31
N ASN A 147 8.77 -7.37 -2.86
CA ASN A 147 7.72 -6.44 -3.27
C ASN A 147 7.11 -5.83 -2.00
N HIS A 148 6.17 -4.90 -2.15
CA HIS A 148 5.54 -4.24 -1.01
C HIS A 148 4.95 -5.25 -0.01
N PHE A 149 4.26 -6.27 -0.53
CA PHE A 149 3.64 -7.30 0.31
C PHE A 149 4.67 -8.09 1.12
N SER A 150 5.75 -8.57 0.50
CA SER A 150 6.77 -9.36 1.20
C SER A 150 7.65 -8.53 2.15
N LEU A 151 8.00 -7.29 1.78
CA LEU A 151 8.90 -6.45 2.58
C LEU A 151 8.21 -5.68 3.69
N MET A 152 6.90 -5.38 3.53
CA MET A 152 6.08 -4.64 4.48
C MET A 152 5.14 -5.59 5.24
N ALA A 153 4.02 -6.00 4.62
CA ALA A 153 2.96 -6.77 5.28
C ALA A 153 3.48 -8.08 5.93
N CYS A 154 4.25 -8.87 5.19
CA CYS A 154 4.81 -10.14 5.67
C CYS A 154 5.95 -9.99 6.70
N ASN A 155 6.42 -8.76 6.95
CA ASN A 155 7.44 -8.47 7.95
C ASN A 155 6.88 -7.81 9.22
N ALA A 156 5.59 -7.48 9.27
CA ALA A 156 5.00 -6.75 10.39
C ALA A 156 4.69 -7.65 11.59
N LEU A 157 4.90 -7.11 12.79
CA LEU A 157 4.47 -7.68 14.07
C LEU A 157 3.16 -7.02 14.49
N TYR A 158 2.23 -7.84 14.99
CA TYR A 158 0.89 -7.43 15.38
C TYR A 158 0.65 -7.68 16.86
N ASP A 159 -0.08 -6.78 17.51
CA ASP A 159 -0.57 -7.00 18.87
C ASP A 159 -1.79 -7.93 18.91
N GLU A 160 -2.31 -8.19 20.12
CA GLU A 160 -3.50 -9.01 20.34
C GLU A 160 -4.77 -8.47 19.67
N ASN A 161 -4.83 -7.16 19.41
CA ASN A 161 -5.94 -6.51 18.71
C ASN A 161 -5.77 -6.58 17.18
N GLY A 162 -4.63 -7.10 16.70
CA GLY A 162 -4.31 -7.15 15.28
C GLY A 162 -3.88 -5.80 14.70
N ALA A 163 -3.42 -4.86 15.55
CA ALA A 163 -2.79 -3.63 15.08
C ALA A 163 -1.28 -3.87 14.86
N PRO A 164 -0.70 -3.39 13.76
CA PRO A 164 0.74 -3.50 13.53
C PRO A 164 1.49 -2.58 14.51
N VAL A 165 2.42 -3.15 15.27
CA VAL A 165 3.15 -2.46 16.34
C VAL A 165 4.64 -2.30 16.04
N ASP A 166 5.23 -3.18 15.22
CA ASP A 166 6.66 -3.21 14.95
C ASP A 166 6.96 -3.98 13.65
N MET A 167 8.23 -4.03 13.24
CA MET A 167 8.73 -4.79 12.10
C MET A 167 9.74 -5.83 12.57
N LYS A 168 9.64 -7.06 12.08
CA LYS A 168 10.46 -8.18 12.57
C LYS A 168 11.92 -8.07 12.13
N PHE A 169 12.17 -7.70 10.88
CA PHE A 169 13.49 -7.63 10.29
C PHE A 169 13.80 -6.20 9.81
N ASN A 170 15.07 -5.81 9.95
CA ASN A 170 15.66 -4.58 9.45
C ASN A 170 16.96 -4.90 8.70
N TRP A 171 17.46 -3.98 7.89
CA TRP A 171 18.78 -4.09 7.26
C TRP A 171 19.85 -3.28 7.98
N ASN A 172 19.46 -2.22 8.69
CA ASN A 172 20.39 -1.32 9.36
C ASN A 172 20.73 -1.79 10.78
N TYR A 173 22.01 -1.75 11.13
CA TYR A 173 22.52 -2.10 12.46
C TYR A 173 22.47 -0.94 13.45
N ASP A 174 22.77 0.27 12.97
CA ASP A 174 22.72 1.47 13.81
C ASP A 174 21.30 1.67 14.36
N PRO A 175 21.11 1.79 15.68
CA PRO A 175 19.77 1.86 16.28
C PRO A 175 18.93 3.05 15.79
N GLU A 176 19.55 4.20 15.50
CA GLU A 176 18.83 5.38 15.04
C GLU A 176 18.34 5.17 13.61
N ILE A 177 19.21 4.64 12.74
CA ILE A 177 18.86 4.33 11.35
C ILE A 177 17.82 3.20 11.29
N ALA A 178 18.00 2.14 12.07
CA ALA A 178 17.07 1.01 12.16
C ALA A 178 15.68 1.46 12.65
N SER A 179 15.62 2.38 13.61
CA SER A 179 14.36 2.98 14.08
C SER A 179 13.63 3.72 12.96
N GLN A 180 14.34 4.49 12.13
CA GLN A 180 13.74 5.21 11.00
C GLN A 180 13.32 4.27 9.84
N GLU A 181 14.09 3.22 9.58
CA GLU A 181 13.71 2.14 8.67
C GLU A 181 12.41 1.48 9.12
N ASN A 182 12.33 1.13 10.40
CA ASN A 182 11.15 0.55 11.02
C ASN A 182 9.94 1.49 10.93
N ASN A 183 10.11 2.77 11.30
CA ASN A 183 9.09 3.81 11.21
C ASN A 183 8.47 3.91 9.80
N PHE A 184 9.31 3.92 8.76
CA PHE A 184 8.84 3.97 7.38
C PHE A 184 8.01 2.74 7.01
N LYS A 185 8.50 1.54 7.34
CA LYS A 185 7.83 0.28 6.99
C LYS A 185 6.53 0.10 7.76
N LEU A 186 6.54 0.38 9.06
CA LEU A 186 5.36 0.33 9.91
C LEU A 186 4.30 1.33 9.46
N LEU A 187 4.71 2.52 9.00
CA LEU A 187 3.81 3.50 8.40
C LEU A 187 3.07 2.93 7.18
N MET A 188 3.77 2.20 6.31
CA MET A 188 3.17 1.59 5.12
C MET A 188 2.16 0.50 5.48
N VAL A 189 2.50 -0.38 6.43
CA VAL A 189 1.59 -1.44 6.90
C VAL A 189 0.36 -0.86 7.61
N LYS A 190 0.54 0.18 8.42
CA LYS A 190 -0.59 0.91 9.04
C LYS A 190 -1.52 1.53 8.01
N ALA A 191 -0.97 2.08 6.92
CA ALA A 191 -1.80 2.57 5.82
C ALA A 191 -2.55 1.43 5.11
N GLU A 192 -1.95 0.24 4.96
CA GLU A 192 -2.63 -0.95 4.42
C GLU A 192 -3.79 -1.45 5.29
N CYS A 193 -3.80 -1.16 6.59
CA CYS A 193 -4.90 -1.56 7.47
C CYS A 193 -6.23 -0.85 7.15
N GLU A 194 -6.22 0.20 6.34
CA GLU A 194 -7.45 0.85 5.84
C GLU A 194 -8.09 0.08 4.66
N THR A 195 -7.37 -0.88 4.06
CA THR A 195 -7.82 -1.64 2.88
C THR A 195 -9.16 -2.34 3.09
N PRO A 196 -9.38 -3.10 4.19
CA PRO A 196 -10.63 -3.83 4.37
C PRO A 196 -11.84 -2.90 4.39
N HIS A 197 -11.71 -1.74 5.04
CA HIS A 197 -12.80 -0.77 5.16
C HIS A 197 -13.15 -0.14 3.81
N ILE A 198 -12.14 0.24 3.04
CA ILE A 198 -12.32 0.80 1.70
C ILE A 198 -12.95 -0.24 0.78
N LEU A 199 -12.38 -1.44 0.66
CA LEU A 199 -12.89 -2.47 -0.23
C LEU A 199 -14.32 -2.89 0.13
N SER A 200 -14.65 -2.99 1.43
CA SER A 200 -16.00 -3.33 1.88
C SER A 200 -17.01 -2.24 1.52
N ALA A 201 -16.65 -0.96 1.65
CA ALA A 201 -17.50 0.15 1.23
C ALA A 201 -17.73 0.14 -0.28
N LEU A 202 -16.68 -0.11 -1.07
CA LEU A 202 -16.79 -0.24 -2.52
C LEU A 202 -17.65 -1.45 -2.94
N GLY A 203 -17.59 -2.57 -2.21
CA GLY A 203 -18.45 -3.72 -2.47
C GLY A 203 -19.92 -3.45 -2.19
N ARG A 204 -20.23 -2.88 -1.02
CA ARG A 204 -21.60 -2.46 -0.69
C ARG A 204 -22.15 -1.43 -1.68
N TYR A 205 -21.31 -0.51 -2.15
CA TYR A 205 -21.68 0.42 -3.23
C TYR A 205 -22.12 -0.31 -4.50
N LEU A 206 -21.37 -1.34 -4.93
CA LEU A 206 -21.69 -2.10 -6.15
C LEU A 206 -22.97 -2.93 -6.00
N ASP A 207 -23.23 -3.48 -4.81
CA ASP A 207 -24.49 -4.17 -4.49
C ASP A 207 -25.67 -3.21 -4.58
N LEU A 208 -25.54 -2.02 -3.99
CA LEU A 208 -26.56 -0.96 -4.05
C LEU A 208 -26.76 -0.45 -5.48
N LEU A 209 -25.71 -0.33 -6.29
CA LEU A 209 -25.82 0.08 -7.70
C LEU A 209 -26.60 -0.96 -8.53
N GLU A 210 -26.46 -2.25 -8.24
CA GLU A 210 -27.27 -3.29 -8.89
C GLU A 210 -28.75 -3.14 -8.51
N MET A 211 -29.06 -2.92 -7.23
CA MET A 211 -30.42 -2.62 -6.79
C MET A 211 -30.97 -1.35 -7.43
N PHE A 212 -30.19 -0.27 -7.46
CA PHE A 212 -30.57 1.01 -8.04
C PHE A 212 -30.98 0.85 -9.51
N SER A 213 -30.25 0.00 -10.25
CA SER A 213 -30.49 -0.23 -11.69
C SER A 213 -31.77 -1.01 -11.99
N VAL A 214 -32.29 -1.79 -11.02
CA VAL A 214 -33.49 -2.62 -11.18
C VAL A 214 -34.69 -2.13 -10.38
N SER A 215 -34.47 -1.23 -9.43
CA SER A 215 -35.53 -0.66 -8.59
C SER A 215 -36.37 0.29 -9.44
N GLY A 216 -37.68 0.09 -9.44
CA GLY A 216 -38.62 1.09 -9.95
C GLY A 216 -38.58 2.37 -9.10
N ALA A 217 -39.39 3.38 -9.47
CA ALA A 217 -39.35 4.73 -8.88
C ALA A 217 -39.61 4.84 -7.35
N VAL A 218 -39.92 3.76 -6.63
CA VAL A 218 -40.45 3.81 -5.26
C VAL A 218 -39.35 3.91 -4.19
N ASP A 219 -38.11 3.49 -4.45
CA ASP A 219 -37.03 3.48 -3.43
C ASP A 219 -35.69 4.06 -3.95
N VAL A 220 -35.73 4.76 -5.08
CA VAL A 220 -34.53 5.23 -5.79
C VAL A 220 -33.73 6.24 -4.95
N ASP A 221 -34.42 7.14 -4.25
CA ASP A 221 -33.76 8.18 -3.43
C ASP A 221 -33.05 7.59 -2.20
N ASP A 222 -33.65 6.63 -1.49
CA ASP A 222 -33.03 5.96 -0.33
C ASP A 222 -31.78 5.16 -0.75
N ILE A 223 -31.89 4.42 -1.86
CA ILE A 223 -30.75 3.66 -2.39
C ILE A 223 -29.63 4.61 -2.83
N GLU A 224 -29.96 5.74 -3.49
CA GLU A 224 -28.99 6.76 -3.88
C GLU A 224 -28.26 7.35 -2.67
N GLU A 225 -28.98 7.69 -1.60
CA GLU A 225 -28.40 8.23 -0.36
C GLU A 225 -27.43 7.24 0.27
N ARG A 226 -27.80 5.96 0.38
CA ARG A 226 -26.92 4.90 0.90
C ARG A 226 -25.69 4.68 0.02
N MET A 227 -25.83 4.76 -1.29
CA MET A 227 -24.69 4.71 -2.21
C MET A 227 -23.72 5.87 -1.95
N ILE A 228 -24.23 7.09 -1.76
CA ILE A 228 -23.43 8.27 -1.42
C ILE A 228 -22.70 8.07 -0.08
N GLU A 229 -23.38 7.51 0.92
CA GLU A 229 -22.77 7.19 2.21
C GLU A 229 -21.58 6.25 2.07
N GLU A 230 -21.69 5.17 1.27
CA GLU A 230 -20.59 4.22 1.05
C GLU A 230 -19.39 4.88 0.33
N VAL A 231 -19.65 5.77 -0.63
CA VAL A 231 -18.58 6.59 -1.24
C VAL A 231 -17.87 7.43 -0.18
N TYR A 232 -18.61 8.03 0.75
CA TYR A 232 -18.04 8.81 1.83
C TYR A 232 -17.34 7.98 2.90
N VAL A 233 -17.77 6.73 3.16
CA VAL A 233 -17.02 5.77 3.98
C VAL A 233 -15.64 5.53 3.36
N ALA A 234 -15.59 5.16 2.07
CA ALA A 234 -14.33 4.95 1.37
C ALA A 234 -13.45 6.21 1.38
N LYS A 235 -14.05 7.40 1.18
CA LYS A 235 -13.36 8.70 1.28
C LYS A 235 -12.70 8.90 2.64
N ARG A 236 -13.40 8.61 3.75
CA ARG A 236 -12.90 8.83 5.12
C ARG A 236 -11.69 7.94 5.41
N HIS A 237 -11.78 6.65 5.07
CA HIS A 237 -10.68 5.71 5.27
C HIS A 237 -9.48 6.01 4.37
N LEU A 238 -9.74 6.42 3.12
CA LEU A 238 -8.68 6.95 2.26
C LEU A 238 -8.02 8.16 2.95
N ALA A 239 -8.79 9.18 3.36
CA ALA A 239 -8.24 10.34 4.05
C ALA A 239 -7.43 9.98 5.30
N ALA A 240 -7.86 8.99 6.09
CA ALA A 240 -7.12 8.48 7.25
C ALA A 240 -5.74 7.93 6.86
N ALA A 241 -5.66 7.06 5.85
CA ALA A 241 -4.39 6.56 5.31
C ALA A 241 -3.47 7.70 4.87
N LEU A 242 -4.02 8.68 4.15
CA LEU A 242 -3.25 9.82 3.64
C LEU A 242 -2.76 10.75 4.75
N MET A 243 -3.60 10.98 5.77
CA MET A 243 -3.24 11.77 6.94
C MET A 243 -2.11 11.12 7.73
N LEU A 244 -2.14 9.79 7.88
CA LEU A 244 -1.10 9.05 8.55
C LEU A 244 0.26 9.24 7.86
N VAL A 245 0.31 9.10 6.53
CA VAL A 245 1.55 9.32 5.75
C VAL A 245 2.01 10.77 5.86
N ASN A 246 1.11 11.73 5.72
CA ASN A 246 1.48 13.15 5.77
C ASN A 246 1.97 13.60 7.14
N LYS A 247 1.39 13.06 8.22
CA LYS A 247 1.77 13.37 9.60
C LYS A 247 3.14 12.82 9.97
N ASN A 248 3.50 11.65 9.44
CA ASN A 248 4.70 10.93 9.88
C ASN A 248 5.89 11.05 8.92
N MET A 249 5.70 11.48 7.67
CA MET A 249 6.80 11.78 6.75
C MET A 249 7.39 13.18 7.03
N HIS A 250 8.23 13.28 8.07
CA HIS A 250 9.01 14.46 8.43
C HIS A 250 10.38 14.09 9.03
N GLU A 251 11.33 15.02 9.06
CA GLU A 251 12.73 14.78 9.46
C GLU A 251 12.92 14.04 10.79
N ASN A 252 12.16 14.41 11.82
CA ASN A 252 12.32 13.79 13.14
C ASN A 252 11.76 12.36 13.24
N PHE A 253 11.11 11.84 12.19
CA PHE A 253 10.50 10.50 12.20
C PHE A 253 11.12 9.62 11.11
N ILE A 254 11.28 10.17 9.91
CA ILE A 254 11.99 9.57 8.77
C ILE A 254 12.81 10.69 8.13
N SER A 255 14.13 10.71 8.39
CA SER A 255 15.03 11.73 7.85
C SER A 255 15.28 11.50 6.37
N ARG A 256 15.32 12.59 5.58
CA ARG A 256 15.62 12.53 4.14
C ARG A 256 17.03 11.98 3.88
N LYS A 257 17.99 12.30 4.76
CA LYS A 257 19.38 11.82 4.69
C LYS A 257 19.51 10.32 4.93
N ILE A 258 18.63 9.74 5.75
CA ILE A 258 18.64 8.31 6.05
C ILE A 258 17.83 7.53 5.03
N PHE A 259 16.64 8.03 4.69
CA PHE A 259 15.66 7.31 3.89
C PHE A 259 16.23 6.80 2.56
N ALA A 260 16.75 7.69 1.71
CA ALA A 260 17.21 7.26 0.39
C ALA A 260 18.36 6.24 0.42
N PRO A 261 19.49 6.52 1.10
CA PRO A 261 20.64 5.60 1.07
C PRO A 261 20.45 4.32 1.90
N HIS A 262 19.74 4.38 3.03
CA HIS A 262 19.64 3.27 3.98
C HIS A 262 18.34 2.46 3.90
N VAL A 263 17.27 3.04 3.36
CA VAL A 263 15.93 2.41 3.32
C VAL A 263 15.49 2.17 1.88
N GLN A 264 15.34 3.23 1.07
CA GLN A 264 14.86 3.14 -0.30
C GLN A 264 15.79 2.30 -1.18
N GLY A 265 17.11 2.49 -1.04
CA GLY A 265 18.10 1.70 -1.77
C GLY A 265 17.95 0.20 -1.54
N MET A 266 17.66 -0.22 -0.31
CA MET A 266 17.50 -1.63 0.04
C MET A 266 16.20 -2.24 -0.47
N ILE A 267 15.14 -1.44 -0.62
CA ILE A 267 13.83 -1.86 -1.14
C ILE A 267 13.84 -2.01 -2.68
N ALA A 268 14.84 -1.44 -3.36
CA ALA A 268 15.05 -1.62 -4.79
C ALA A 268 15.58 -3.05 -5.13
N TRP A 269 15.47 -3.44 -6.40
CA TRP A 269 15.90 -4.77 -6.89
C TRP A 269 16.94 -4.68 -8.02
N GLY A 270 16.54 -4.21 -9.21
CA GLY A 270 17.48 -3.74 -10.25
C GLY A 270 18.39 -4.79 -10.89
N ILE A 271 18.12 -6.10 -10.79
CA ILE A 271 18.88 -7.14 -11.53
C ILE A 271 18.29 -7.35 -12.92
N ASP A 272 17.02 -7.71 -12.99
CA ASP A 272 16.32 -8.19 -14.19
C ASP A 272 15.22 -7.25 -14.67
N SER A 273 14.95 -6.21 -13.89
CA SER A 273 13.90 -5.23 -14.12
C SER A 273 14.28 -3.90 -13.46
N ASP A 274 13.70 -2.82 -13.96
CA ASP A 274 13.74 -1.49 -13.36
C ASP A 274 12.76 -1.34 -12.18
N ILE A 275 12.13 -2.44 -11.76
CA ILE A 275 11.02 -2.44 -10.79
C ILE A 275 11.52 -2.96 -9.43
N GLY A 276 11.56 -2.07 -8.44
CA GLY A 276 11.67 -2.41 -7.01
C GLY A 276 10.31 -2.53 -6.33
N SER A 277 10.31 -2.69 -5.00
CA SER A 277 9.09 -2.56 -4.21
C SER A 277 8.61 -1.11 -4.18
N SER A 278 7.30 -0.90 -4.33
CA SER A 278 6.70 0.44 -4.42
C SER A 278 5.35 0.51 -3.70
N ALA A 279 5.02 1.66 -3.12
CA ALA A 279 3.70 1.90 -2.54
C ALA A 279 2.56 1.82 -3.59
N SER A 280 2.87 1.92 -4.88
CA SER A 280 1.89 1.69 -5.96
C SER A 280 1.41 0.24 -6.06
N GLU A 281 2.12 -0.69 -5.43
CA GLU A 281 1.74 -2.11 -5.31
C GLU A 281 0.65 -2.30 -4.23
N ASN A 282 0.30 -1.26 -3.47
CA ASN A 282 -0.79 -1.32 -2.49
C ASN A 282 -2.17 -1.40 -3.17
N LEU A 283 -2.98 -2.37 -2.76
CA LEU A 283 -4.28 -2.69 -3.36
C LEU A 283 -5.28 -1.52 -3.28
N ILE A 284 -5.21 -0.68 -2.24
CA ILE A 284 -6.11 0.48 -2.06
C ILE A 284 -6.02 1.41 -3.26
N PHE A 285 -4.80 1.80 -3.65
CA PHE A 285 -4.59 2.75 -4.72
C PHE A 285 -5.04 2.19 -6.06
N GLN A 286 -4.91 0.89 -6.26
CA GLN A 286 -5.38 0.23 -7.47
C GLN A 286 -6.90 0.19 -7.54
N ALA A 287 -7.58 -0.17 -6.46
CA ALA A 287 -9.04 -0.18 -6.39
C ALA A 287 -9.62 1.23 -6.56
N ILE A 288 -9.05 2.25 -5.91
CA ILE A 288 -9.49 3.64 -6.04
C ILE A 288 -9.26 4.17 -7.47
N ASN A 289 -8.14 3.81 -8.12
CA ASN A 289 -7.90 4.18 -9.51
C ASN A 289 -8.98 3.62 -10.46
N VAL A 290 -9.39 2.36 -10.26
CA VAL A 290 -10.47 1.73 -11.03
C VAL A 290 -11.81 2.42 -10.73
N PHE A 291 -12.18 2.52 -9.44
CA PHE A 291 -13.46 3.06 -9.00
C PHE A 291 -13.72 4.49 -9.52
N CYS A 292 -12.69 5.34 -9.49
CA CYS A 292 -12.82 6.72 -9.93
C CYS A 292 -12.49 6.93 -11.42
N ASN A 293 -12.17 5.88 -12.18
CA ASN A 293 -11.70 5.96 -13.57
C ASN A 293 -10.50 6.93 -13.72
N MET A 294 -9.47 6.70 -12.92
CA MET A 294 -8.23 7.48 -12.90
C MET A 294 -7.02 6.69 -13.42
N GLU A 295 -7.23 5.47 -13.90
CA GLU A 295 -6.19 4.73 -14.60
C GLU A 295 -5.66 5.53 -15.79
N GLY A 296 -4.34 5.70 -15.86
CA GLY A 296 -3.74 6.50 -16.91
C GLY A 296 -3.86 8.01 -16.69
N GLY A 297 -4.52 8.48 -15.62
CA GLY A 297 -4.58 9.90 -15.26
C GLY A 297 -3.28 10.45 -14.66
N SER A 298 -2.34 9.56 -14.32
CA SER A 298 -1.02 9.92 -13.80
C SER A 298 0.04 8.87 -14.10
N GLU A 299 1.31 9.26 -14.11
CA GLU A 299 2.43 8.31 -14.18
C GLU A 299 2.39 7.29 -13.02
N MET A 300 2.01 7.73 -11.82
CA MET A 300 1.86 6.84 -10.67
C MET A 300 0.76 5.79 -10.88
N SER A 301 -0.39 6.19 -11.45
CA SER A 301 -1.48 5.25 -11.79
C SER A 301 -1.09 4.28 -12.91
N ARG A 302 -0.35 4.75 -13.94
CA ARG A 302 0.17 3.90 -15.02
C ARG A 302 1.18 2.90 -14.47
N PHE A 303 2.09 3.36 -13.60
CA PHE A 303 3.06 2.51 -12.94
C PHE A 303 2.36 1.47 -12.06
N GLY A 304 1.40 1.86 -11.21
CA GLY A 304 0.59 0.95 -10.41
C GLY A 304 -0.06 -0.17 -11.24
N LYS A 305 -0.66 0.18 -12.39
CA LYS A 305 -1.25 -0.79 -13.32
C LYS A 305 -0.21 -1.74 -13.91
N ARG A 306 0.96 -1.23 -14.33
CA ARG A 306 2.08 -2.06 -14.84
C ARG A 306 2.63 -3.00 -13.76
N THR A 307 2.60 -2.58 -12.50
CA THR A 307 3.11 -3.36 -11.35
C THR A 307 2.10 -4.34 -10.75
N ARG A 308 0.94 -4.55 -11.36
CA ARG A 308 -0.05 -5.52 -10.88
C ARG A 308 0.51 -6.92 -10.74
N GLY A 309 1.43 -7.33 -11.61
CA GLY A 309 2.13 -8.62 -11.49
C GLY A 309 2.90 -8.80 -10.18
N ASN A 310 3.10 -7.72 -9.40
CA ASN A 310 3.91 -7.71 -8.19
C ASN A 310 3.09 -7.79 -6.89
N ILE A 311 1.75 -7.75 -6.98
CA ILE A 311 0.86 -7.95 -5.83
C ILE A 311 0.42 -9.42 -5.77
N PRO A 312 0.01 -9.97 -4.62
CA PRO A 312 -0.39 -11.38 -4.52
C PRO A 312 -1.48 -11.77 -5.53
N GLU A 313 -1.46 -13.03 -5.98
CA GLU A 313 -2.43 -13.53 -6.96
C GLU A 313 -3.89 -13.32 -6.55
N ASN A 314 -4.19 -13.57 -5.27
CA ASN A 314 -5.53 -13.35 -4.73
C ASN A 314 -5.94 -11.86 -4.77
N SER A 315 -5.00 -10.94 -4.57
CA SER A 315 -5.24 -9.50 -4.72
C SER A 315 -5.48 -9.11 -6.18
N ARG A 316 -4.75 -9.73 -7.13
CA ARG A 316 -5.00 -9.54 -8.57
C ARG A 316 -6.36 -10.07 -9.00
N ALA A 317 -6.75 -11.24 -8.52
CA ALA A 317 -8.04 -11.85 -8.81
C ALA A 317 -9.20 -10.99 -8.30
N LEU A 318 -9.09 -10.48 -7.07
CA LEU A 318 -10.07 -9.53 -6.53
C LEU A 318 -10.16 -8.26 -7.38
N LEU A 319 -9.01 -7.67 -7.72
CA LEU A 319 -8.96 -6.45 -8.52
C LEU A 319 -9.58 -6.65 -9.91
N LYS A 320 -9.33 -7.80 -10.55
CA LYS A 320 -9.95 -8.15 -11.83
C LYS A 320 -11.48 -8.23 -11.70
N SER A 321 -11.99 -8.91 -10.67
CA SER A 321 -13.43 -8.97 -10.42
C SER A 321 -14.02 -7.59 -10.14
N PHE A 322 -13.27 -6.71 -9.48
CA PHE A 322 -13.65 -5.31 -9.29
C PHE A 322 -13.76 -4.57 -10.62
N GLU A 323 -12.76 -4.68 -11.49
CA GLU A 323 -12.77 -4.06 -12.82
C GLU A 323 -13.98 -4.49 -13.64
N GLU A 324 -14.25 -5.80 -13.73
CA GLU A 324 -15.42 -6.35 -14.41
C GLU A 324 -16.74 -5.81 -13.83
N SER A 325 -16.81 -5.62 -12.51
CA SER A 325 -17.98 -5.05 -11.83
C SER A 325 -18.15 -3.54 -12.04
N THR A 326 -17.14 -2.87 -12.61
CA THR A 326 -17.09 -1.42 -12.83
C THR A 326 -17.18 -0.98 -14.28
N GLU A 327 -17.42 -1.90 -15.23
CA GLU A 327 -17.54 -1.58 -16.67
C GLU A 327 -18.79 -0.73 -17.01
N ARG A 328 -19.80 -0.78 -16.15
CA ARG A 328 -21.05 0.01 -16.29
C ARG A 328 -20.90 1.45 -15.78
N ASP A 329 -21.88 2.30 -16.06
CA ASP A 329 -21.93 3.64 -15.45
C ASP A 329 -22.06 3.53 -13.93
N LEU A 330 -20.94 3.74 -13.24
CA LEU A 330 -20.87 3.66 -11.78
C LEU A 330 -21.62 4.80 -11.10
N PHE A 331 -21.79 5.96 -11.74
CA PHE A 331 -22.32 7.16 -11.11
C PHE A 331 -23.45 7.74 -11.97
N PRO A 332 -24.61 7.06 -12.01
CA PRO A 332 -25.70 7.36 -12.95
C PRO A 332 -26.39 8.71 -12.70
N THR A 333 -26.29 9.24 -11.48
CA THR A 333 -26.93 10.49 -11.07
C THR A 333 -25.92 11.59 -10.79
N GLU A 334 -26.42 12.82 -10.75
CA GLU A 334 -25.55 13.96 -10.47
C GLU A 334 -25.04 13.99 -9.02
N LYS A 335 -25.84 13.56 -8.05
CA LYS A 335 -25.39 13.46 -6.65
C LYS A 335 -24.25 12.46 -6.50
N LEU A 336 -24.34 11.32 -7.19
CA LEU A 336 -23.29 10.30 -7.22
C LEU A 336 -22.02 10.80 -7.92
N ARG A 337 -22.14 11.53 -9.03
CA ARG A 337 -20.99 12.18 -9.69
C ARG A 337 -20.29 13.19 -8.79
N LYS A 338 -21.05 13.94 -7.99
CA LYS A 338 -20.50 14.83 -6.96
C LYS A 338 -19.79 14.05 -5.85
N ALA A 339 -20.33 12.93 -5.39
CA ALA A 339 -19.66 12.08 -4.39
C ALA A 339 -18.34 11.51 -4.93
N LYS A 340 -18.31 11.07 -6.21
CA LYS A 340 -17.08 10.68 -6.92
C LYS A 340 -16.05 11.80 -6.93
N ALA A 341 -16.47 13.01 -7.29
CA ALA A 341 -15.61 14.20 -7.34
C ALA A 341 -14.91 14.47 -6.00
N ASP A 342 -15.64 14.31 -4.91
CA ASP A 342 -15.12 14.49 -3.56
C ASP A 342 -14.05 13.44 -3.19
N VAL A 343 -14.20 12.18 -3.63
CA VAL A 343 -13.17 11.13 -3.45
C VAL A 343 -11.93 11.43 -4.28
N ILE A 344 -12.12 11.78 -5.56
CA ILE A 344 -11.03 12.17 -6.47
C ILE A 344 -10.23 13.32 -5.87
N THR A 345 -10.90 14.31 -5.29
CA THR A 345 -10.26 15.47 -4.66
C THR A 345 -9.31 15.07 -3.53
N VAL A 346 -9.76 14.15 -2.65
CA VAL A 346 -8.94 13.65 -1.53
C VAL A 346 -7.76 12.84 -2.06
N TYR A 347 -8.02 11.89 -2.96
CA TYR A 347 -6.98 11.05 -3.52
C TYR A 347 -5.92 11.89 -4.24
N TYR A 348 -6.37 12.84 -5.05
CA TYR A 348 -5.48 13.71 -5.80
C TYR A 348 -4.64 14.62 -4.91
N SER A 349 -5.21 15.14 -3.82
CA SER A 349 -4.46 15.91 -2.82
C SER A 349 -3.31 15.10 -2.24
N PHE A 350 -3.48 13.78 -2.07
CA PHE A 350 -2.37 12.91 -1.70
C PHE A 350 -1.34 12.75 -2.80
N ILE A 351 -1.74 12.48 -4.05
CA ILE A 351 -0.74 12.31 -5.12
C ILE A 351 0.08 13.60 -5.29
N LEU A 352 -0.55 14.77 -5.19
CA LEU A 352 0.15 16.05 -5.20
C LEU A 352 1.08 16.22 -4.01
N GLY A 353 0.64 15.88 -2.79
CA GLY A 353 1.47 15.92 -1.60
C GLY A 353 2.68 14.99 -1.72
N HIS A 354 2.46 13.76 -2.20
CA HIS A 354 3.51 12.78 -2.49
C HIS A 354 4.49 13.30 -3.54
N ALA A 355 4.01 13.82 -4.67
CA ALA A 355 4.84 14.38 -5.74
C ALA A 355 5.63 15.64 -5.33
N ARG A 356 5.23 16.34 -4.25
CA ARG A 356 6.00 17.44 -3.67
C ARG A 356 7.05 16.94 -2.68
N LYS A 357 6.67 16.05 -1.76
CA LYS A 357 7.53 15.58 -0.67
C LYS A 357 8.58 14.56 -1.15
N VAL A 358 8.19 13.59 -1.96
CA VAL A 358 9.05 12.46 -2.34
C VAL A 358 10.31 12.87 -3.10
N PRO A 359 10.29 13.87 -4.02
CA PRO A 359 11.52 14.39 -4.58
C PRO A 359 12.52 14.87 -3.53
N GLU A 360 12.10 15.50 -2.43
CA GLU A 360 13.03 15.93 -1.37
C GLU A 360 13.68 14.74 -0.65
N TYR A 361 12.90 13.66 -0.44
CA TYR A 361 13.39 12.41 0.15
C TYR A 361 14.36 11.64 -0.74
N ILE A 362 14.39 11.95 -2.04
CA ILE A 362 15.14 11.21 -3.06
C ILE A 362 16.30 12.05 -3.59
N ALA A 363 16.13 13.38 -3.71
CA ALA A 363 17.11 14.33 -4.23
C ALA A 363 18.34 14.47 -3.33
N GLU A 364 18.21 14.23 -2.02
CA GLU A 364 19.34 14.23 -1.09
C GLU A 364 20.28 13.02 -1.30
N SER A 365 19.97 12.12 -2.23
CA SER A 365 20.81 10.96 -2.52
C SER A 365 21.09 10.82 -4.00
N HIS A 366 22.36 10.82 -4.37
CA HIS A 366 22.84 10.44 -5.71
C HIS A 366 22.57 8.96 -6.07
N MET A 367 21.81 8.23 -5.23
CA MET A 367 21.76 6.77 -5.21
C MET A 367 20.38 6.16 -5.54
N THR A 368 19.38 6.97 -5.87
CA THR A 368 18.01 6.47 -5.98
C THR A 368 17.72 5.83 -7.34
N ALA A 369 17.02 4.69 -7.33
CA ALA A 369 16.59 3.94 -8.51
C ALA A 369 15.51 4.66 -9.37
N SER A 370 15.06 5.85 -8.99
CA SER A 370 13.91 6.52 -9.60
C SER A 370 14.34 7.52 -10.69
N GLY A 371 14.68 7.01 -11.86
CA GLY A 371 14.76 7.81 -13.09
C GLY A 371 13.45 8.54 -13.46
N PHE A 372 12.35 8.19 -12.77
CA PHE A 372 11.01 8.76 -12.92
C PHE A 372 10.81 10.11 -12.20
N LEU A 373 11.72 10.60 -11.36
CA LEU A 373 11.51 11.86 -10.60
C LEU A 373 12.31 13.04 -11.15
N LYS A 374 12.46 13.13 -12.47
CA LYS A 374 12.94 14.38 -13.11
C LYS A 374 11.89 15.48 -12.89
N GLU A 375 12.33 16.69 -12.57
CA GLU A 375 11.46 17.87 -12.31
C GLU A 375 10.36 18.05 -13.39
N ASP A 376 10.70 17.77 -14.64
CA ASP A 376 9.78 17.83 -15.78
C ASP A 376 8.60 16.85 -15.68
N LEU A 377 8.77 15.67 -15.07
CA LEU A 377 7.67 14.74 -14.83
C LEU A 377 6.74 15.25 -13.73
N VAL A 378 7.29 15.85 -12.67
CA VAL A 378 6.49 16.47 -11.59
C VAL A 378 5.69 17.67 -12.10
N CYS A 379 6.29 18.50 -12.96
CA CYS A 379 5.61 19.64 -13.57
C CYS A 379 4.50 19.21 -14.55
N ARG A 380 4.80 18.26 -15.45
CA ARG A 380 3.77 17.69 -16.36
C ARG A 380 2.64 17.02 -15.58
N PHE A 381 3.00 16.29 -14.52
CA PHE A 381 2.05 15.66 -13.63
C PHE A 381 1.15 16.68 -12.92
N LYS A 382 1.69 17.76 -12.35
CA LYS A 382 0.89 18.84 -11.72
C LYS A 382 -0.12 19.46 -12.70
N ARG A 383 0.26 19.66 -13.98
CA ARG A 383 -0.60 20.29 -15.00
C ARG A 383 -1.78 19.41 -15.41
N GLN A 384 -1.52 18.17 -15.85
CA GLN A 384 -2.56 17.22 -16.32
C GLN A 384 -3.68 17.01 -15.30
N MET A 385 -3.32 17.22 -14.05
CA MET A 385 -4.05 16.70 -12.92
C MET A 385 -4.78 17.87 -12.22
N LYS A 386 -4.28 19.12 -12.39
CA LYS A 386 -5.08 20.35 -12.26
C LYS A 386 -6.22 20.38 -13.28
N GLU A 387 -5.94 20.10 -14.55
CA GLU A 387 -6.96 20.05 -15.62
C GLU A 387 -8.11 19.10 -15.26
N ARG A 388 -7.80 17.91 -14.73
CA ARG A 388 -8.80 16.94 -14.24
C ARG A 388 -9.64 17.48 -13.07
N CYS A 389 -9.02 18.19 -12.12
CA CYS A 389 -9.75 18.81 -11.01
C CYS A 389 -10.66 19.94 -11.48
N ASP A 390 -10.21 20.71 -12.47
CA ASP A 390 -10.98 21.78 -13.07
C ASP A 390 -12.18 21.21 -13.85
N GLU A 391 -12.01 20.11 -14.60
CA GLU A 391 -13.09 19.37 -15.25
C GLU A 391 -14.15 18.90 -14.23
N VAL A 392 -13.69 18.29 -13.13
CA VAL A 392 -14.55 17.78 -12.07
C VAL A 392 -15.25 18.91 -11.30
N SER A 393 -14.54 20.01 -11.03
CA SER A 393 -15.10 21.20 -10.37
C SER A 393 -16.11 21.90 -11.27
N SER A 394 -15.84 21.97 -12.57
CA SER A 394 -16.76 22.48 -13.59
C SER A 394 -18.03 21.63 -13.67
N ALA A 395 -17.91 20.30 -13.68
CA ALA A 395 -19.06 19.39 -13.61
C ALA A 395 -19.87 19.63 -12.32
N ARG A 396 -19.21 19.75 -11.16
CA ARG A 396 -19.85 20.07 -9.88
C ARG A 396 -20.54 21.44 -9.87
N ASN A 397 -19.95 22.47 -10.48
CA ASN A 397 -20.57 23.79 -10.54
C ASN A 397 -21.80 23.79 -11.44
N LYS A 398 -21.71 23.11 -12.60
CA LYS A 398 -22.83 22.89 -13.52
C LYS A 398 -23.98 22.14 -12.85
N ALA A 399 -23.68 21.12 -12.07
CA ALA A 399 -24.64 20.36 -11.27
C ALA A 399 -25.39 21.18 -10.22
N LEU A 400 -24.71 22.17 -9.64
CA LEU A 400 -25.27 23.06 -8.62
C LEU A 400 -25.97 24.29 -9.22
N GLY A 401 -26.13 24.35 -10.56
CA GLY A 401 -26.70 25.49 -11.25
C GLY A 401 -25.86 26.77 -11.14
N ARG A 402 -24.55 26.63 -10.86
CA ARG A 402 -23.62 27.76 -10.72
C ARG A 402 -22.89 27.96 -12.05
N SER A 403 -23.03 29.16 -12.64
CA SER A 403 -22.33 29.55 -13.88
C SER A 403 -20.80 29.45 -13.70
N SER A 404 -20.12 29.06 -14.78
CA SER A 404 -18.66 28.97 -14.93
C SER A 404 -17.92 30.30 -14.92
N ASP A 405 -18.62 31.44 -14.83
CA ASP A 405 -18.02 32.77 -15.03
C ASP A 405 -17.39 33.39 -13.77
N ALA A 406 -17.33 32.65 -12.66
CA ALA A 406 -16.46 33.04 -11.55
C ALA A 406 -15.03 32.56 -11.84
N SER A 407 -14.32 33.32 -12.68
CA SER A 407 -12.86 33.19 -12.79
C SER A 407 -12.27 33.35 -11.40
N PHE A 408 -11.75 32.25 -10.84
CA PHE A 408 -10.84 32.30 -9.70
C PHE A 408 -9.54 32.95 -10.22
N GLU A 409 -9.47 34.28 -10.13
CA GLU A 409 -8.21 34.97 -10.30
C GLU A 409 -7.23 34.47 -9.23
N SER A 410 -6.03 34.25 -9.73
CA SER A 410 -4.93 33.60 -9.06
C SER A 410 -4.39 34.44 -7.91
N GLU A 411 -4.91 34.21 -6.71
CA GLU A 411 -4.12 34.42 -5.49
C GLU A 411 -4.15 33.15 -4.63
N ASP A 412 -2.97 32.52 -4.58
CA ASP A 412 -2.50 31.60 -3.56
C ASP A 412 -3.40 30.41 -3.19
N VAL A 413 -3.51 29.46 -4.14
CA VAL A 413 -4.04 28.10 -3.92
C VAL A 413 -3.28 27.35 -2.80
N GLY A 414 -2.09 27.82 -2.40
CA GLY A 414 -1.33 27.29 -1.27
C GLY A 414 -1.98 27.54 0.10
N ASN A 415 -2.63 28.69 0.28
CA ASN A 415 -3.22 29.09 1.57
C ASN A 415 -4.68 28.63 1.72
N SER A 416 -5.43 28.49 0.63
CA SER A 416 -6.81 27.98 0.72
C SER A 416 -6.85 26.50 1.09
N LEU A 417 -6.00 25.64 0.51
CA LEU A 417 -5.93 24.20 0.87
C LEU A 417 -5.55 23.96 2.34
N TRP A 418 -4.77 24.87 2.95
CA TRP A 418 -4.48 24.89 4.39
C TRP A 418 -5.67 25.37 5.24
N SER A 419 -6.53 26.21 4.67
CA SER A 419 -7.82 26.61 5.27
C SER A 419 -8.86 25.49 5.19
N TRP A 420 -8.91 24.71 4.10
CA TRP A 420 -9.80 23.56 3.96
C TRP A 420 -9.37 22.37 4.84
N SER A 421 -8.07 22.16 5.05
CA SER A 421 -7.58 21.19 6.03
C SER A 421 -7.85 21.65 7.48
N LYS A 422 -7.81 22.96 7.77
CA LYS A 422 -8.27 23.52 9.05
C LYS A 422 -9.79 23.46 9.24
N ALA A 423 -10.58 23.65 8.19
CA ALA A 423 -12.04 23.56 8.22
C ALA A 423 -12.49 22.10 8.38
N ALA A 424 -11.87 21.16 7.67
CA ALA A 424 -12.06 19.73 7.89
C ALA A 424 -11.58 19.29 9.28
N PHE A 425 -10.54 19.93 9.81
CA PHE A 425 -10.06 19.74 11.19
C PHE A 425 -11.04 20.27 12.24
N GLN A 426 -11.68 21.43 12.04
CA GLN A 426 -12.73 21.97 12.92
C GLN A 426 -14.01 21.15 12.85
N TRP A 427 -14.44 20.73 11.66
CA TRP A 427 -15.60 19.85 11.48
C TRP A 427 -15.38 18.46 12.11
N GLY A 428 -14.20 17.87 11.94
CA GLY A 428 -13.83 16.62 12.60
C GLY A 428 -13.78 16.74 14.13
N LYS A 429 -13.27 17.87 14.65
CA LYS A 429 -13.24 18.14 16.11
C LYS A 429 -14.64 18.34 16.68
N GLU A 430 -15.53 19.07 16.01
CA GLU A 430 -16.89 19.33 16.50
C GLU A 430 -17.75 18.07 16.49
N VAL A 431 -17.59 17.19 15.50
CA VAL A 431 -18.28 15.90 15.43
C VAL A 431 -17.76 14.91 16.48
N LEU A 432 -16.44 14.84 16.70
CA LEU A 432 -15.85 14.04 17.79
C LEU A 432 -16.23 14.58 19.17
N THR A 433 -16.27 15.90 19.36
CA THR A 433 -16.64 16.51 20.65
C THR A 433 -18.14 16.39 20.92
N SER A 434 -18.99 16.39 19.89
CA SER A 434 -20.44 16.14 20.06
C SER A 434 -20.74 14.67 20.41
N HIS A 435 -20.02 13.71 19.81
CA HIS A 435 -20.17 12.29 20.14
C HIS A 435 -19.61 11.93 21.52
N TYR A 436 -18.51 12.54 21.95
CA TYR A 436 -18.00 12.37 23.32
C TYR A 436 -18.92 13.00 24.38
N ARG A 437 -19.56 14.14 24.09
CA ARG A 437 -20.57 14.73 24.99
C ARG A 437 -21.85 13.90 25.05
N LEU A 438 -22.30 13.31 23.94
CA LEU A 438 -23.45 12.41 23.92
C LEU A 438 -23.17 11.12 24.71
N MET A 439 -21.96 10.55 24.59
CA MET A 439 -21.57 9.37 25.37
C MET A 439 -21.39 9.68 26.87
N ILE A 440 -20.84 10.84 27.24
CA ILE A 440 -20.72 11.23 28.66
C ILE A 440 -22.10 11.49 29.28
N VAL A 441 -23.06 12.04 28.54
CA VAL A 441 -24.45 12.22 29.02
C VAL A 441 -25.18 10.87 29.15
N LEU A 442 -24.93 9.91 28.26
CA LEU A 442 -25.49 8.55 28.36
C LEU A 442 -24.86 7.73 29.51
N ILE A 443 -23.57 7.93 29.79
CA ILE A 443 -22.86 7.27 30.91
C ILE A 443 -23.20 7.89 32.27
N LEU A 444 -23.60 9.16 32.34
CA LEU A 444 -24.01 9.82 33.58
C LEU A 444 -25.52 9.79 33.85
N SER A 445 -26.31 9.20 32.93
CA SER A 445 -27.77 9.01 33.05
C SER A 445 -28.17 7.53 33.16
N SER A 446 -27.19 6.65 33.37
CA SER A 446 -27.35 5.26 33.82
C SER A 446 -26.61 5.07 35.13
#